data_AF-A0A966NP38-F1
#
_entry.id   AF-A0A966NP38-F1
#
_cell.length_a   1.000
_cell.length_b   1.000
_cell.length_c   1.000
_cell.angle_alpha   90.00
_cell.angle_beta   90.00
_cell.angle_gamma   90.00
#
_symmetry.space_group_name_H-M   'P 1'
#
loop_
_entity.id
_entity.type
_entity.pdbx_description
1 polymer ?
#
loop_
_entity_poly.entity_id
_entity_poly.type
_entity_poly.pdbx_seq_one_letter_code
_entity_poly.pdbx_strand_id
1 'polypeptide(L)'
;SGGVSVVGSSPEALVKVSNREVMVHPIAGTRKRSAHHEEDQKIGEELLKDPKERAEHLMLVDLGRNDIGRVCKAGTVSVVEFMQLERFSHVMHIVSTVTGTLSEDQSPIDALFSVFPAGTLSGAPKPRAMEIIEEREKSRRGLYGGAIGYLDFTGNIDTCIAIRTTLIKNGIAYVQAGAGIVADSRAEDEDNECLNKAAAVLGAIAAAHQVKKI
;
A
#
# COMPACT_ATOMS: atom_id res chain seq x y z
N SER A 1 28.53 -14.70 -5.29
CA SER A 1 27.55 -14.83 -4.20
C SER A 1 26.15 -14.76 -4.80
N GLY A 2 25.36 -15.83 -4.71
CA GLY A 2 24.00 -15.92 -5.27
C GLY A 2 22.94 -15.16 -4.47
N GLY A 3 23.24 -13.89 -4.16
CA GLY A 3 22.37 -13.03 -3.37
C GLY A 3 21.12 -12.60 -4.15
N VAL A 4 20.07 -12.28 -3.40
CA VAL A 4 18.88 -11.62 -3.91
C VAL A 4 18.99 -10.14 -3.55
N SER A 5 18.65 -9.25 -4.47
CA SER A 5 18.54 -7.82 -4.21
C SER A 5 17.09 -7.38 -4.30
N VAL A 6 16.68 -6.48 -3.41
CA VAL A 6 15.36 -5.89 -3.39
C VAL A 6 15.53 -4.38 -3.52
N VAL A 7 14.87 -3.79 -4.52
CA VAL A 7 14.93 -2.34 -4.79
C VAL A 7 13.53 -1.84 -5.05
N GLY A 8 13.06 -0.85 -4.30
CA GLY A 8 11.70 -0.34 -4.45
C GLY A 8 11.51 1.04 -3.86
N SER A 9 10.40 1.66 -4.26
CA SER A 9 9.93 2.94 -3.73
C SER A 9 8.43 2.80 -3.46
N SER A 10 8.10 2.18 -2.32
CA SER A 10 6.71 1.95 -1.96
C SER A 10 6.01 3.26 -1.59
N PRO A 11 4.81 3.53 -2.13
CA PRO A 11 4.03 4.70 -1.77
C PRO A 11 3.19 4.49 -0.50
N GLU A 12 3.14 3.28 0.07
CA GLU A 12 2.15 2.92 1.09
C GLU A 12 2.81 2.24 2.30
N ALA A 13 2.67 2.87 3.45
CA ALA A 13 3.05 2.29 4.74
C ALA A 13 2.08 1.15 5.10
N LEU A 14 2.60 0.04 5.61
CA LEU A 14 1.78 -1.08 6.07
C LEU A 14 1.36 -0.88 7.52
N VAL A 15 2.34 -0.72 8.42
CA VAL A 15 2.12 -0.37 9.82
C VAL A 15 3.36 0.31 10.38
N LYS A 16 3.10 1.26 11.26
CA LYS A 16 4.09 1.87 12.12
C LYS A 16 3.73 1.62 13.58
N VAL A 17 4.73 1.26 14.37
CA VAL A 17 4.61 1.16 15.83
C VAL A 17 5.67 2.06 16.45
N SER A 18 5.26 3.02 17.27
CA SER A 18 6.15 3.92 18.00
C SER A 18 5.60 4.19 19.38
N ASN A 19 6.39 3.97 20.44
CA ASN A 19 5.93 4.15 21.82
C ASN A 19 4.58 3.46 22.13
N ARG A 20 4.38 2.25 21.56
CA ARG A 20 3.13 1.47 21.63
C ARG A 20 1.93 2.07 20.92
N GLU A 21 2.06 3.19 20.21
CA GLU A 21 1.06 3.66 19.26
C GLU A 21 1.21 2.86 17.96
N VAL A 22 0.14 2.17 17.56
CA VAL A 22 0.02 1.50 16.27
C VAL A 22 -0.66 2.45 15.31
N MET A 23 -0.09 2.63 14.12
CA MET A 23 -0.58 3.55 13.10
C MET A 23 -0.61 2.86 11.74
N VAL A 24 -1.70 3.06 11.01
CA VAL A 24 -1.84 2.65 9.61
C VAL A 24 -2.38 3.83 8.80
N HIS A 25 -1.98 3.90 7.53
CA HIS A 25 -2.41 4.94 6.60
C HIS A 25 -3.14 4.31 5.41
N PRO A 26 -4.46 4.08 5.51
CA PRO A 26 -5.26 3.71 4.34
C PRO A 26 -5.10 4.76 3.24
N ILE A 27 -4.81 4.29 2.02
CA ILE A 27 -4.69 5.12 0.81
C ILE A 27 -5.62 4.55 -0.26
N ALA A 28 -6.48 5.40 -0.83
CA ALA A 28 -7.25 5.08 -2.03
C ALA A 28 -7.49 6.36 -2.85
N GLY A 29 -8.03 6.20 -4.05
CA GLY A 29 -8.21 7.31 -4.97
C GLY A 29 -6.89 7.82 -5.51
N THR A 30 -6.74 7.85 -6.83
CA THR A 30 -5.53 8.39 -7.45
C THR A 30 -5.89 9.35 -8.55
N ARG A 31 -5.30 10.55 -8.53
CA ARG A 31 -5.30 11.46 -9.69
C ARG A 31 -3.89 11.97 -9.96
N LYS A 32 -3.59 12.25 -11.23
CA LYS A 32 -2.33 12.88 -11.61
C LYS A 32 -2.32 14.34 -11.14
N ARG A 33 -1.16 14.83 -10.74
CA ARG A 33 -0.95 16.26 -10.44
C ARG A 33 -0.99 17.08 -11.73
N SER A 34 -1.49 18.31 -11.64
CA SER A 34 -1.30 19.31 -12.71
C SER A 34 -0.17 20.28 -12.35
N ALA A 35 0.52 20.78 -13.37
CA ALA A 35 1.48 21.88 -13.23
C ALA A 35 0.78 23.23 -12.97
N HIS A 36 -0.51 23.34 -13.30
CA HIS A 36 -1.32 24.53 -13.06
C HIS A 36 -2.05 24.43 -11.72
N HIS A 37 -1.79 25.36 -10.81
CA HIS A 37 -2.30 25.32 -9.44
C HIS A 37 -3.83 25.22 -9.35
N GLU A 38 -4.55 26.04 -10.13
CA GLU A 38 -6.03 26.05 -10.12
C GLU A 38 -6.61 24.72 -10.63
N GLU A 39 -5.99 24.11 -11.64
CA GLU A 39 -6.40 22.81 -12.17
C GLU A 39 -6.10 21.70 -11.17
N ASP A 40 -4.90 21.71 -10.56
CA ASP A 40 -4.51 20.74 -9.53
C ASP A 40 -5.43 20.77 -8.31
N GLN A 41 -5.92 21.96 -7.94
CA GLN A 41 -6.93 22.10 -6.90
C GLN A 41 -8.27 21.49 -7.32
N LYS A 42 -8.76 21.78 -8.52
CA LYS A 42 -10.01 21.22 -9.04
C LYS A 42 -9.97 19.69 -9.10
N ILE A 43 -8.88 19.12 -9.62
CA ILE A 43 -8.66 17.67 -9.68
C ILE A 43 -8.76 17.05 -8.28
N GLY A 44 -8.17 17.69 -7.29
CA GLY A 44 -8.24 17.23 -5.89
C GLY A 44 -9.64 17.30 -5.28
N GLU A 45 -10.36 18.40 -5.54
CA GLU A 45 -11.74 18.56 -5.09
C GLU A 45 -12.69 17.56 -5.77
N GLU A 46 -12.48 17.26 -7.05
CA GLU A 46 -13.20 16.24 -7.79
C GLU A 46 -12.95 14.85 -7.20
N LEU A 47 -11.69 14.51 -6.92
CA LEU A 47 -11.33 13.24 -6.28
C LEU A 47 -12.02 13.08 -4.92
N LEU A 48 -12.02 14.11 -4.08
CA LEU A 48 -12.68 14.06 -2.78
C LEU A 48 -14.21 13.96 -2.84
N LYS A 49 -14.82 14.32 -3.98
CA LYS A 49 -16.27 14.25 -4.23
C LYS A 49 -16.68 12.97 -4.97
N ASP A 50 -15.74 12.22 -5.51
CA ASP A 50 -16.01 10.98 -6.25
C ASP A 50 -16.61 9.93 -5.30
N PRO A 51 -17.89 9.54 -5.48
CA PRO A 51 -18.56 8.62 -4.58
C PRO A 51 -17.95 7.22 -4.61
N LYS A 52 -17.36 6.79 -5.74
CA LYS A 52 -16.70 5.49 -5.87
C LYS A 52 -15.43 5.46 -5.00
N GLU A 53 -14.57 6.46 -5.20
CA GLU A 53 -13.27 6.55 -4.51
C GLU A 53 -13.47 6.71 -3.00
N ARG A 54 -14.47 7.50 -2.58
CA ARG A 54 -14.82 7.64 -1.15
C ARG A 54 -15.32 6.34 -0.54
N ALA A 55 -16.14 5.57 -1.25
CA ALA A 55 -16.66 4.31 -0.76
C ALA A 55 -15.55 3.26 -0.60
N GLU A 56 -14.67 3.17 -1.59
CA GLU A 56 -13.47 2.31 -1.52
C GLU A 56 -12.56 2.71 -0.37
N HIS A 57 -12.30 4.02 -0.22
CA HIS A 57 -11.49 4.53 0.88
C HIS A 57 -12.09 4.22 2.26
N LEU A 58 -13.40 4.41 2.42
CA LEU A 58 -14.08 4.11 3.68
C LEU A 58 -13.95 2.63 4.04
N MET A 59 -14.09 1.73 3.06
CA MET A 59 -13.90 0.30 3.27
C MET A 59 -12.48 -0.01 3.79
N LEU A 60 -11.44 0.62 3.23
CA LEU A 60 -10.06 0.45 3.69
C LEU A 60 -9.82 1.02 5.09
N VAL A 61 -10.46 2.15 5.43
CA VAL A 61 -10.43 2.72 6.78
C VAL A 61 -11.05 1.75 7.78
N ASP A 62 -12.21 1.20 7.48
CA ASP A 62 -12.87 0.23 8.36
C ASP A 62 -12.08 -1.07 8.50
N LEU A 63 -11.45 -1.53 7.42
CA LEU A 63 -10.53 -2.67 7.47
C LEU A 63 -9.31 -2.36 8.36
N GLY A 64 -8.69 -1.19 8.21
CA GLY A 64 -7.57 -0.77 9.05
C GLY A 64 -7.95 -0.68 10.53
N ARG A 65 -9.14 -0.16 10.85
CA ARG A 65 -9.69 -0.15 12.21
C ARG A 65 -9.90 -1.57 12.75
N ASN A 66 -10.46 -2.46 11.93
CA ASN A 66 -10.70 -3.85 12.32
C ASN A 66 -9.38 -4.59 12.57
N ASP A 67 -8.38 -4.36 11.72
CA ASP A 67 -7.08 -5.01 11.79
C ASP A 67 -6.31 -4.62 13.04
N ILE A 68 -6.11 -3.33 13.31
CA ILE A 68 -5.41 -2.89 14.52
C ILE A 68 -6.25 -3.10 15.78
N GLY A 69 -7.58 -3.10 15.66
CA GLY A 69 -8.49 -3.35 16.78
C GLY A 69 -8.35 -4.74 17.43
N ARG A 70 -7.76 -5.71 16.73
CA ARG A 70 -7.47 -7.04 17.30
C ARG A 70 -6.32 -7.03 18.32
N VAL A 71 -5.44 -6.04 18.25
CA VAL A 71 -4.21 -5.96 19.06
C VAL A 71 -4.11 -4.68 19.91
N CYS A 72 -4.96 -3.69 19.66
CA CYS A 72 -5.03 -2.45 20.43
C CYS A 72 -6.00 -2.54 21.61
N LYS A 73 -5.77 -1.72 22.63
CA LYS A 73 -6.63 -1.58 23.80
C LYS A 73 -8.04 -1.15 23.36
N ALA A 74 -9.06 -1.80 23.89
CA ALA A 74 -10.44 -1.46 23.60
C ALA A 74 -10.72 0.04 23.86
N GLY A 75 -11.38 0.70 22.91
CA GLY A 75 -11.68 2.14 22.99
C GLY A 75 -10.54 3.08 22.60
N THR A 76 -9.34 2.58 22.27
CA THR A 76 -8.21 3.43 21.83
C THR A 76 -8.10 3.57 20.31
N VAL A 77 -8.75 2.69 19.54
CA VAL A 77 -8.72 2.75 18.08
C VAL A 77 -9.56 3.92 17.58
N SER A 78 -8.93 4.83 16.84
CA SER A 78 -9.56 6.05 16.33
C SER A 78 -9.04 6.43 14.95
N VAL A 79 -9.87 7.15 14.20
CA VAL A 79 -9.48 7.76 12.93
C VAL A 79 -9.12 9.22 13.24
N VAL A 80 -7.83 9.54 13.27
CA VAL A 80 -7.34 10.88 13.65
C VAL A 80 -7.33 11.84 12.46
N GLU A 81 -7.22 11.31 11.25
CA GLU A 81 -7.36 12.04 9.99
C GLU A 81 -8.25 11.22 9.07
N PHE A 82 -9.26 11.86 8.49
CA PHE A 82 -10.24 11.18 7.66
C PHE A 82 -10.38 11.85 6.30
N MET A 83 -10.18 11.08 5.23
CA MET A 83 -10.38 11.50 3.84
C MET A 83 -9.70 12.82 3.50
N GLN A 84 -8.44 12.95 3.89
CA GLN A 84 -7.61 14.10 3.53
C GLN A 84 -7.00 13.91 2.14
N LEU A 85 -6.80 15.01 1.42
CA LEU A 85 -6.13 14.97 0.14
C LEU A 85 -4.62 15.16 0.35
N GLU A 86 -3.84 14.13 0.06
CA GLU A 86 -2.39 14.18 0.14
C GLU A 86 -1.77 14.28 -1.27
N ARG A 87 -0.83 15.20 -1.44
CA ARG A 87 -0.20 15.51 -2.73
C ARG A 87 1.25 15.04 -2.75
N PHE A 88 1.52 14.05 -3.60
CA PHE A 88 2.87 13.58 -3.92
C PHE A 88 3.40 14.29 -5.17
N SER A 89 4.63 13.97 -5.58
CA SER A 89 5.31 14.64 -6.70
C SER A 89 4.57 14.54 -8.03
N HIS A 90 3.91 13.40 -8.29
CA HIS A 90 3.27 13.12 -9.59
C HIS A 90 1.78 12.77 -9.48
N VAL A 91 1.33 12.38 -8.28
CA VAL A 91 -0.04 11.96 -8.00
C VAL A 91 -0.55 12.57 -6.70
N MET A 92 -1.86 12.52 -6.50
CA MET A 92 -2.52 12.83 -5.23
C MET A 92 -3.45 11.68 -4.84
N HIS A 93 -3.65 11.50 -3.54
CA HIS A 93 -4.46 10.42 -2.97
C HIS A 93 -5.42 10.91 -1.89
N ILE A 94 -6.49 10.14 -1.68
CA ILE A 94 -7.29 10.23 -0.46
C ILE A 94 -6.56 9.40 0.61
N VAL A 95 -6.26 10.02 1.74
CA VAL A 95 -5.51 9.40 2.84
C VAL A 95 -6.29 9.58 4.14
N SER A 96 -6.27 8.54 4.96
CA SER A 96 -6.72 8.61 6.35
C SER A 96 -5.60 8.09 7.25
N THR A 97 -5.65 8.47 8.52
CA THR A 97 -4.74 7.96 9.54
C THR A 97 -5.58 7.29 10.64
N VAL A 98 -5.33 6.00 10.85
CA VAL A 98 -5.98 5.22 11.91
C VAL A 98 -4.92 4.85 12.94
N THR A 99 -5.19 5.16 14.21
CA THR A 99 -4.27 4.90 15.31
C THR A 99 -4.95 4.07 16.41
N GLY A 100 -4.14 3.43 17.25
CA GLY A 100 -4.58 2.81 18.49
C GLY A 100 -3.40 2.55 19.43
N THR A 101 -3.68 2.31 20.71
CA THR A 101 -2.64 1.94 21.68
C THR A 101 -2.53 0.42 21.72
N LEU A 102 -1.37 -0.15 21.39
CA LEU A 102 -1.08 -1.58 21.50
C LEU A 102 -1.39 -2.08 22.92
N SER A 103 -2.10 -3.20 23.05
CA SER A 103 -2.44 -3.82 24.33
C SER A 103 -1.21 -4.36 25.06
N GLU A 104 -1.21 -4.31 26.39
CA GLU A 104 -0.04 -4.64 27.23
C GLU A 104 0.43 -6.10 27.09
N ASP A 105 -0.49 -6.98 26.73
CA ASP A 105 -0.29 -8.40 26.43
C ASP A 105 0.20 -8.66 24.99
N GLN A 106 0.26 -7.63 24.14
CA GLN A 106 0.67 -7.72 22.74
C GLN A 106 2.08 -7.17 22.54
N SER A 107 2.83 -7.81 21.66
CA SER A 107 4.14 -7.38 21.19
C SER A 107 4.01 -6.53 19.93
N PRO A 108 5.00 -5.67 19.60
CA PRO A 108 4.95 -4.84 18.39
C PRO A 108 4.76 -5.66 17.10
N ILE A 109 5.35 -6.86 17.01
CA ILE A 109 5.23 -7.71 15.83
C ILE A 109 3.79 -8.21 15.61
N ASP A 110 2.98 -8.31 16.67
CA ASP A 110 1.56 -8.67 16.56
C ASP A 110 0.78 -7.60 15.80
N ALA A 111 1.19 -6.33 15.87
CA ALA A 111 0.62 -5.25 15.06
C ALA A 111 0.95 -5.41 13.56
N LEU A 112 2.14 -5.89 13.21
CA LEU A 112 2.46 -6.23 11.82
C LEU A 112 1.59 -7.39 11.32
N PHE A 113 1.49 -8.47 12.10
CA PHE A 113 0.68 -9.62 11.70
C PHE A 113 -0.81 -9.33 11.67
N SER A 114 -1.31 -8.42 12.51
CA SER A 114 -2.72 -8.05 12.50
C SER A 114 -3.13 -7.36 11.20
N VAL A 115 -2.25 -6.55 10.60
CA VAL A 115 -2.55 -5.84 9.33
C VAL A 115 -2.16 -6.63 8.09
N PHE A 116 -1.29 -7.63 8.22
CA PHE A 116 -0.71 -8.34 7.08
C PHE A 116 -1.65 -9.40 6.47
N PRO A 117 -1.68 -9.55 5.12
CA PRO A 117 -1.21 -8.58 4.14
C PRO A 117 -2.18 -7.39 4.06
N ALA A 118 -1.71 -6.28 3.46
CA ALA A 118 -2.52 -5.08 3.28
C ALA A 118 -3.84 -5.38 2.54
N GLY A 119 -4.91 -4.69 2.94
CA GLY A 119 -6.21 -4.76 2.28
C GLY A 119 -6.16 -4.38 0.80
N THR A 120 -5.39 -3.35 0.47
CA THR A 120 -5.14 -2.84 -0.89
C THR A 120 -4.49 -3.86 -1.82
N LEU A 121 -3.83 -4.89 -1.27
CA LEU A 121 -3.16 -5.95 -2.03
C LEU A 121 -3.84 -7.31 -1.89
N SER A 122 -4.92 -7.42 -1.13
CA SER A 122 -5.67 -8.66 -0.94
C SER A 122 -7.11 -8.47 -1.38
N GLY A 123 -7.88 -7.71 -0.62
CA GLY A 123 -9.29 -7.39 -0.86
C GLY A 123 -10.10 -7.51 0.44
N ALA A 124 -11.43 -7.38 0.31
CA ALA A 124 -12.36 -7.48 1.42
C ALA A 124 -13.56 -8.39 1.06
N PRO A 125 -13.93 -9.37 1.91
CA PRO A 125 -13.24 -9.82 3.13
C PRO A 125 -11.87 -10.47 2.85
N LYS A 126 -10.85 -10.11 3.64
CA LYS A 126 -9.43 -10.47 3.40
C LYS A 126 -9.18 -11.98 3.21
N PRO A 127 -9.68 -12.89 4.06
CA PRO A 127 -9.44 -14.33 3.89
C PRO A 127 -9.98 -14.85 2.55
N ARG A 128 -11.22 -14.47 2.20
CA ARG A 128 -11.84 -14.93 0.95
C ARG A 128 -11.16 -14.34 -0.28
N ALA A 129 -10.74 -13.08 -0.22
CA ALA A 129 -10.01 -12.45 -1.31
C ALA A 129 -8.65 -13.15 -1.56
N MET A 130 -7.93 -13.53 -0.51
CA MET A 130 -6.67 -14.28 -0.64
C MET A 130 -6.86 -15.68 -1.24
N GLU A 131 -7.93 -16.39 -0.91
CA GLU A 131 -8.27 -17.68 -1.52
C GLU A 131 -8.47 -17.53 -3.04
N ILE A 132 -9.25 -16.53 -3.46
CA ILE A 132 -9.50 -16.26 -4.89
C ILE A 132 -8.19 -15.89 -5.60
N ILE A 133 -7.32 -15.12 -4.97
CA ILE A 133 -6.01 -14.77 -5.53
C ILE A 133 -5.18 -16.05 -5.75
N GLU A 134 -5.11 -16.96 -4.78
CA GLU A 134 -4.37 -18.21 -4.91
C GLU A 134 -4.95 -19.12 -6.01
N GLU A 135 -6.28 -19.15 -6.17
CA GLU A 135 -6.95 -19.90 -7.24
C GLU A 135 -6.65 -19.33 -8.65
N ARG A 136 -6.36 -18.03 -8.75
CA ARG A 136 -6.24 -17.31 -10.03
C ARG A 136 -4.80 -17.02 -10.46
N GLU A 137 -3.89 -16.82 -9.53
CA GLU A 137 -2.49 -16.53 -9.84
C GLU A 137 -1.70 -17.80 -10.16
N LYS A 138 -0.83 -17.72 -11.18
CA LYS A 138 -0.06 -18.87 -11.65
C LYS A 138 1.07 -19.29 -10.71
N SER A 139 1.43 -18.43 -9.76
CA SER A 139 2.60 -18.60 -8.91
C SER A 139 2.42 -17.82 -7.61
N ARG A 140 3.09 -18.27 -6.56
CA ARG A 140 3.18 -17.52 -5.30
C ARG A 140 3.78 -16.13 -5.52
N ARG A 141 3.20 -15.12 -4.87
CA ARG A 141 3.63 -13.72 -4.95
C ARG A 141 5.03 -13.44 -4.40
N GLY A 142 5.51 -14.28 -3.48
CA GLY A 142 6.81 -14.09 -2.83
C GLY A 142 6.86 -12.74 -2.10
N LEU A 143 7.70 -11.82 -2.59
CA LEU A 143 7.83 -10.49 -2.00
C LEU A 143 6.63 -9.58 -2.32
N TYR A 144 5.97 -9.74 -3.48
CA TYR A 144 4.92 -8.83 -3.93
C TYR A 144 3.71 -8.83 -2.97
N GLY A 145 3.30 -7.64 -2.52
CA GLY A 145 2.25 -7.48 -1.51
C GLY A 145 2.66 -7.89 -0.09
N GLY A 146 3.93 -8.24 0.11
CA GLY A 146 4.54 -8.45 1.42
C GLY A 146 4.87 -7.13 2.13
N ALA A 147 5.77 -7.20 3.11
CA ALA A 147 6.21 -6.06 3.91
C ALA A 147 7.73 -5.92 3.85
N ILE A 148 8.23 -4.69 3.76
CA ILE A 148 9.65 -4.35 3.89
C ILE A 148 9.76 -3.27 4.94
N GLY A 149 10.71 -3.40 5.87
CA GLY A 149 10.89 -2.44 6.94
C GLY A 149 11.87 -2.91 7.98
N TYR A 150 11.78 -2.32 9.17
CA TYR A 150 12.60 -2.71 10.31
C TYR A 150 11.75 -2.90 11.56
N LEU A 151 12.31 -3.69 12.49
CA LEU A 151 11.93 -3.76 13.89
C LEU A 151 13.20 -3.44 14.68
N ASP A 152 13.14 -2.45 15.57
CA ASP A 152 14.27 -2.13 16.45
C ASP A 152 14.17 -2.83 17.82
N PHE A 153 15.27 -2.78 18.57
CA PHE A 153 15.35 -3.41 19.90
C PHE A 153 14.49 -2.72 20.97
N THR A 154 13.94 -1.54 20.67
CA THR A 154 13.05 -0.80 21.58
C THR A 154 11.57 -1.08 21.28
N GLY A 155 11.30 -1.89 20.25
CA GLY A 155 9.95 -2.30 19.88
C GLY A 155 9.27 -1.36 18.88
N ASN A 156 10.02 -0.48 18.19
CA ASN A 156 9.45 0.29 17.10
C ASN A 156 9.47 -0.51 15.80
N ILE A 157 8.41 -0.38 15.03
CA ILE A 157 8.27 -0.97 13.70
C ILE A 157 7.98 0.16 12.72
N ASP A 158 8.64 0.14 11.57
CA ASP A 158 8.25 0.96 10.42
C ASP A 158 8.35 0.08 9.18
N THR A 159 7.20 -0.19 8.56
CA THR A 159 7.09 -1.09 7.41
C THR A 159 6.26 -0.46 6.31
N CYS A 160 6.66 -0.71 5.07
CA CYS A 160 5.89 -0.40 3.87
C CYS A 160 5.47 -1.68 3.14
N ILE A 161 4.43 -1.57 2.33
CA ILE A 161 3.99 -2.67 1.48
C ILE A 161 5.01 -2.85 0.36
N ALA A 162 5.37 -4.08 0.05
CA ALA A 162 6.28 -4.42 -1.03
C ALA A 162 5.60 -4.33 -2.42
N ILE A 163 5.28 -3.11 -2.82
CA ILE A 163 4.79 -2.71 -4.15
C ILE A 163 5.75 -1.69 -4.76
N ARG A 164 5.65 -1.45 -6.07
CA ARG A 164 6.62 -0.62 -6.83
C ARG A 164 8.06 -1.02 -6.51
N THR A 165 8.26 -2.34 -6.40
CA THR A 165 9.48 -2.98 -5.92
C THR A 165 9.90 -4.06 -6.93
N THR A 166 11.20 -4.19 -7.13
CA THR A 166 11.84 -5.21 -7.97
C THR A 166 12.59 -6.20 -7.10
N LEU A 167 12.39 -7.48 -7.37
CA LEU A 167 13.25 -8.56 -6.88
C LEU A 167 14.28 -8.90 -7.96
N ILE A 168 15.56 -8.84 -7.65
CA ILE A 168 16.64 -9.17 -8.59
C ILE A 168 17.33 -10.44 -8.12
N LYS A 169 17.32 -11.47 -8.97
CA LYS A 169 17.98 -12.75 -8.71
C LYS A 169 18.56 -13.30 -10.00
N ASN A 170 19.83 -13.71 -9.97
CA ASN A 170 20.51 -14.32 -11.12
C ASN A 170 20.45 -13.46 -12.41
N GLY A 171 20.58 -12.14 -12.27
CA GLY A 171 20.52 -11.20 -13.39
C GLY A 171 19.11 -10.95 -13.95
N ILE A 172 18.07 -11.53 -13.34
CA ILE A 172 16.67 -11.32 -13.74
C ILE A 172 16.00 -10.41 -12.72
N ALA A 173 15.40 -9.31 -13.21
CA ALA A 173 14.56 -8.40 -12.45
C ALA A 173 13.09 -8.82 -12.59
N TYR A 174 12.45 -9.15 -11.48
CA TYR A 174 11.03 -9.48 -11.41
C TYR A 174 10.26 -8.25 -10.91
N VAL A 175 9.34 -7.77 -11.74
CA VAL A 175 8.45 -6.64 -11.44
C VAL A 175 7.02 -7.16 -11.48
N GLN A 176 6.30 -7.01 -10.37
CA GLN A 176 4.91 -7.42 -10.27
C GLN A 176 4.04 -6.21 -9.93
N ALA A 177 2.86 -6.15 -10.55
CA ALA A 177 1.87 -5.12 -10.35
C ALA A 177 0.47 -5.74 -10.42
N GLY A 178 -0.52 -5.05 -9.87
CA GLY A 178 -1.90 -5.49 -9.80
C GLY A 178 -2.86 -4.32 -9.65
N ALA A 179 -4.14 -4.61 -9.81
CA ALA A 179 -5.25 -3.69 -9.68
C ALA A 179 -6.33 -4.28 -8.76
N GLY A 180 -7.08 -3.41 -8.09
CA GLY A 180 -8.22 -3.81 -7.27
C GLY A 180 -9.43 -4.04 -8.16
N ILE A 181 -10.07 -5.21 -8.04
CA ILE A 181 -11.23 -5.55 -8.87
C ILE A 181 -12.51 -5.34 -8.07
N VAL A 182 -13.39 -4.48 -8.58
CA VAL A 182 -14.73 -4.24 -8.04
C VAL A 182 -15.81 -4.66 -9.05
N ALA A 183 -17.08 -4.65 -8.65
CA ALA A 183 -18.19 -5.11 -9.49
C ALA A 183 -18.28 -4.37 -10.84
N ASP A 184 -17.93 -3.08 -10.85
CA ASP A 184 -17.99 -2.21 -12.04
C ASP A 184 -16.63 -2.11 -12.78
N SER A 185 -15.64 -2.91 -12.39
CA SER A 185 -14.32 -2.92 -13.05
C SER A 185 -14.41 -3.39 -14.50
N ARG A 186 -13.63 -2.76 -15.37
CA ARG A 186 -13.50 -3.13 -16.79
C ARG A 186 -12.13 -3.72 -17.02
N ALA A 187 -12.07 -4.96 -17.53
CA ALA A 187 -10.81 -5.71 -17.65
C ALA A 187 -9.69 -4.94 -18.37
N GLU A 188 -10.00 -4.21 -19.44
CA GLU A 188 -9.03 -3.38 -20.17
C GLU A 188 -8.48 -2.22 -19.32
N ASP A 189 -9.33 -1.58 -18.53
CA ASP A 189 -8.93 -0.46 -17.67
C ASP A 189 -8.01 -0.96 -16.54
N GLU A 190 -8.33 -2.12 -15.95
CA GLU A 190 -7.52 -2.74 -14.88
C GLU A 190 -6.17 -3.27 -15.37
N ASP A 191 -6.12 -3.86 -16.58
CA ASP A 191 -4.86 -4.30 -17.19
C ASP A 191 -3.95 -3.11 -17.50
N ASN A 192 -4.52 -2.03 -18.07
CA ASN A 192 -3.79 -0.79 -18.28
C ASN A 192 -3.26 -0.19 -16.97
N GLU A 193 -4.03 -0.25 -15.88
CA GLU A 193 -3.56 0.15 -14.56
C GLU A 193 -2.36 -0.68 -14.08
N CYS A 194 -2.43 -2.01 -14.23
CA CYS A 194 -1.31 -2.91 -13.91
C CYS A 194 -0.05 -2.55 -14.70
N LEU A 195 -0.18 -2.33 -16.02
CA LEU A 195 0.92 -1.94 -16.91
C LEU A 195 1.50 -0.59 -16.50
N ASN A 196 0.67 0.42 -16.22
CA ASN A 196 1.09 1.73 -15.74
C ASN A 196 1.82 1.64 -14.39
N LYS A 197 1.37 0.72 -13.51
CA LYS A 197 2.03 0.46 -12.22
C LYS A 197 3.41 -0.17 -12.39
N ALA A 198 3.56 -1.12 -13.31
CA ALA A 198 4.84 -1.74 -13.62
C ALA A 198 5.80 -0.79 -14.36
N ALA A 199 5.27 0.07 -15.25
CA ALA A 199 6.04 0.93 -16.13
C ALA A 199 7.01 1.86 -15.40
N ALA A 200 6.65 2.38 -14.22
CA ALA A 200 7.54 3.23 -13.43
C ALA A 200 8.83 2.49 -13.01
N VAL A 201 8.68 1.23 -12.57
CA VAL A 201 9.81 0.40 -12.13
C VAL A 201 10.63 -0.07 -13.33
N LEU A 202 9.96 -0.52 -14.39
CA LEU A 202 10.61 -0.93 -15.65
C LEU A 202 11.39 0.23 -16.29
N GLY A 203 10.83 1.43 -16.28
CA GLY A 203 11.49 2.65 -16.75
C GLY A 203 12.75 2.98 -15.94
N ALA A 204 12.70 2.83 -14.61
CA ALA A 204 13.87 3.03 -13.74
C ALA A 204 14.99 2.01 -14.05
N ILE A 205 14.64 0.74 -14.27
CA ILE A 205 15.59 -0.30 -14.68
C ILE A 205 16.23 0.07 -16.03
N ALA A 206 15.42 0.42 -17.03
CA ALA A 206 15.89 0.78 -18.36
C ALA A 206 16.82 2.01 -18.33
N ALA A 207 16.47 3.03 -17.54
CA ALA A 207 17.30 4.22 -17.36
C ALA A 207 18.63 3.87 -16.68
N ALA A 208 18.62 3.04 -15.64
CA ALA A 208 19.84 2.62 -14.93
C ALA A 208 20.81 1.86 -15.84
N HIS A 209 20.32 1.06 -16.79
CA HIS A 209 21.15 0.38 -17.79
C HIS A 209 21.81 1.32 -18.82
N GLN A 210 21.30 2.55 -18.98
CA GLN A 210 21.87 3.55 -19.89
C GLN A 210 22.96 4.41 -19.23
N VAL A 211 23.11 4.35 -17.90
CA VAL A 211 24.13 5.10 -17.16
C VAL A 211 25.50 4.44 -17.38
N LYS A 212 26.42 5.16 -18.03
CA LYS A 212 27.83 4.74 -18.09
C LYS A 212 28.53 5.14 -16.80
N LYS A 213 29.36 4.24 -16.25
CA LYS A 213 30.32 4.61 -15.20
C LYS A 213 31.26 5.69 -15.74
N ILE A 214 31.41 6.77 -14.99
CA ILE A 214 32.52 7.72 -15.13
C ILE A 214 33.76 7.09 -14.51
#